data_AF-A0A7K9JTF6-F1
#
_entry.id   AF-A0A7K9JTF6-F1
#
_cell.length_a   1.000
_cell.length_b   1.000
_cell.length_c   1.000
_cell.angle_alpha   90.00
_cell.angle_beta   90.00
_cell.angle_gamma   90.00
#
_symmetry.space_group_name_H-M   'P 1'
#
loop_
_entity.id
_entity.type
_entity.pdbx_description
1 polymer ?
#
loop_
_entity_poly.entity_id
_entity_poly.type
_entity_poly.pdbx_seq_one_letter_code
_entity_poly.pdbx_strand_id
1 'polypeptide(L)'
;GVWRQTRALLFKNCLVKCRTKKSRSAFPLFFLFWLILMSMMHPHRKYDEVANTDLGPLDTSVLLDFVIGYTPPTALAREIMKKVAFDNFEDGLITEEYLSEEELEEASFLKPTKFVGVVFKDSMSYELRFRDSIAMASIYTESR
;
A
#
# COMPACT_ATOMS: atom_id res chain seq x y z
N GLY A 1 3.94 -1.69 -40.92
CA GLY A 1 3.52 -1.78 -39.50
C GLY A 1 2.02 -1.81 -39.42
N VAL A 2 1.44 -3.01 -39.30
CA VAL A 2 0.00 -3.29 -39.38
C VAL A 2 -0.81 -2.46 -38.36
N TRP A 3 -0.23 -2.19 -37.18
CA TRP A 3 -0.83 -1.40 -36.10
C TRP A 3 -1.28 0.01 -36.48
N ARG A 4 -0.46 0.78 -37.22
CA ARG A 4 -0.83 2.16 -37.64
C ARG A 4 -1.96 2.13 -38.66
N GLN A 5 -2.03 1.08 -39.46
CA GLN A 5 -3.03 0.88 -40.50
C GLN A 5 -4.39 0.51 -39.89
N THR A 6 -4.40 -0.40 -38.90
CA THR A 6 -5.62 -0.73 -38.14
C THR A 6 -6.17 0.47 -37.38
N ARG A 7 -5.29 1.29 -36.77
CA ARG A 7 -5.69 2.51 -36.04
C ARG A 7 -6.36 3.53 -36.95
N ALA A 8 -5.81 3.75 -38.15
CA ALA A 8 -6.41 4.65 -39.14
C ALA A 8 -7.76 4.15 -39.66
N LEU A 9 -7.91 2.83 -39.83
CA LEU A 9 -9.13 2.21 -40.35
C LEU A 9 -10.29 2.23 -39.33
N LEU A 10 -9.97 2.02 -38.04
CA LEU A 10 -10.92 2.18 -36.94
C LEU A 10 -11.36 3.64 -36.79
N PHE A 11 -10.42 4.59 -36.82
CA PHE A 11 -10.72 6.01 -36.72
C PHE A 11 -11.62 6.48 -37.86
N LYS A 12 -11.34 6.04 -39.09
CA LYS A 12 -12.16 6.34 -40.27
C LYS A 12 -13.57 5.77 -40.14
N ASN A 13 -13.73 4.53 -39.67
CA ASN A 13 -15.05 3.93 -39.44
C ASN A 13 -15.84 4.63 -38.33
N CYS A 14 -15.19 5.00 -37.23
CA CYS A 14 -15.81 5.77 -36.15
C CYS A 14 -16.32 7.14 -36.63
N LEU A 15 -15.50 7.89 -37.36
CA LEU A 15 -15.89 9.21 -37.87
C LEU A 15 -17.05 9.13 -38.88
N VAL A 16 -17.01 8.15 -39.80
CA VAL A 16 -18.08 7.95 -40.79
C VAL A 16 -19.40 7.53 -40.14
N LYS A 17 -19.35 6.69 -39.09
CA LYS A 17 -20.52 6.25 -38.33
C LYS A 17 -21.11 7.38 -37.46
N CYS A 18 -20.27 8.28 -36.93
CA CYS A 18 -20.71 9.49 -36.24
C CYS A 18 -21.38 10.50 -37.17
N ARG A 19 -20.98 10.58 -38.45
CA ARG A 19 -21.52 11.56 -39.40
C ARG A 19 -22.93 11.25 -39.89
N THR A 20 -23.38 9.99 -39.81
CA THR A 20 -24.59 9.52 -40.54
C THR A 20 -25.80 9.19 -39.67
N LYS A 21 -25.72 9.25 -38.33
CA LYS A 21 -26.89 8.94 -37.47
C LYS A 21 -27.09 9.96 -36.35
N LYS A 22 -28.19 10.72 -36.48
CA LYS A 22 -28.83 11.47 -35.40
C LYS A 22 -29.22 10.48 -34.28
N SER A 23 -28.57 10.63 -33.13
CA SER A 23 -28.94 10.09 -31.81
C SER A 23 -28.66 8.61 -31.49
N ARG A 24 -28.18 8.40 -30.25
CA ARG A 24 -28.08 7.15 -29.46
C ARG A 24 -26.99 6.12 -29.78
N SER A 25 -25.91 6.46 -30.46
CA SER A 25 -24.73 5.56 -30.59
C SER A 25 -23.43 6.10 -30.00
N ALA A 26 -23.43 7.31 -29.46
CA ALA A 26 -22.28 7.89 -28.76
C ALA A 26 -22.11 7.34 -27.33
N PHE A 27 -23.18 6.85 -26.70
CA PHE A 27 -23.13 6.28 -25.34
C PHE A 27 -22.16 5.10 -25.21
N PRO A 28 -22.21 4.05 -26.06
CA PRO A 28 -21.24 2.96 -25.98
C PRO A 28 -19.80 3.42 -26.28
N LEU A 29 -19.62 4.44 -27.13
CA LEU A 29 -18.30 4.99 -27.45
C LEU A 29 -17.73 5.82 -26.28
N PHE A 30 -18.58 6.62 -25.64
CA PHE A 30 -18.25 7.42 -24.48
C PHE A 30 -17.97 6.53 -23.26
N PHE A 31 -18.79 5.50 -23.05
CA PHE A 31 -18.57 4.50 -22.00
C PHE A 31 -17.26 3.73 -22.21
N LEU A 32 -16.97 3.29 -23.45
CA LEU A 32 -15.71 2.65 -23.77
C LEU A 32 -14.51 3.58 -23.51
N PHE A 33 -14.60 4.84 -23.93
CA PHE A 33 -13.56 5.84 -23.67
C PHE A 33 -13.37 6.08 -22.16
N TRP A 34 -14.47 6.17 -21.41
CA TRP A 34 -14.44 6.34 -19.96
C TRP A 34 -13.81 5.14 -19.25
N LEU A 35 -14.15 3.90 -19.65
CA LEU A 35 -13.54 2.70 -19.11
C LEU A 35 -12.03 2.66 -19.36
N ILE A 36 -11.57 3.08 -20.54
CA ILE A 36 -10.15 3.20 -20.85
C ILE A 36 -9.49 4.25 -19.95
N LEU A 37 -10.14 5.40 -19.75
CA LEU A 37 -9.64 6.43 -18.83
C LEU A 37 -9.53 5.91 -17.39
N MET A 38 -10.56 5.24 -16.88
CA MET A 38 -10.55 4.66 -15.52
C MET A 38 -9.46 3.58 -15.39
N SER A 39 -9.27 2.75 -16.42
CA SER A 39 -8.21 1.75 -16.47
C SER A 39 -6.80 2.36 -16.54
N MET A 40 -6.65 3.54 -17.13
CA MET A 40 -5.37 4.27 -17.16
C MET A 40 -5.10 5.04 -15.86
N MET A 41 -6.14 5.60 -15.24
CA MET A 41 -6.05 6.33 -13.98
C MET A 41 -5.77 5.42 -12.78
N HIS A 42 -6.21 4.17 -12.85
CA HIS A 42 -5.83 3.14 -11.89
C HIS A 42 -4.92 2.13 -12.58
N PRO A 43 -3.65 2.47 -12.86
CA PRO A 43 -2.71 1.46 -13.30
C PRO A 43 -2.70 0.40 -12.21
N HIS A 44 -3.12 -0.82 -12.58
CA HIS A 44 -3.06 -1.97 -11.71
C HIS A 44 -1.63 -2.02 -11.19
N ARG A 45 -1.42 -1.68 -9.92
CA ARG A 45 -0.11 -1.82 -9.28
C ARG A 45 0.16 -3.31 -9.26
N LYS A 46 0.84 -3.78 -10.29
CA LYS A 46 1.51 -5.07 -10.25
C LYS A 46 2.63 -4.84 -9.25
N TYR A 47 2.35 -5.23 -8.01
CA TYR A 47 3.43 -5.52 -7.09
C TYR A 47 4.13 -6.71 -7.74
N ASP A 48 5.29 -6.45 -8.35
CA ASP A 48 6.14 -7.55 -8.80
C ASP A 48 6.38 -8.43 -7.57
N GLU A 49 6.26 -9.74 -7.74
CA GLU A 49 6.61 -10.69 -6.68
C GLU A 49 8.05 -10.38 -6.29
N VAL A 50 8.21 -9.83 -5.08
CA VAL A 50 9.52 -9.65 -4.48
C VAL A 50 10.09 -11.05 -4.38
N ALA A 51 11.22 -11.30 -5.05
CA ALA A 51 11.91 -12.56 -4.95
C ALA A 51 12.06 -12.90 -3.45
N ASN A 52 11.81 -14.15 -3.08
CA ASN A 52 12.08 -14.64 -1.72
C ASN A 52 13.60 -14.71 -1.51
N THR A 53 14.27 -13.57 -1.58
CA THR A 53 15.64 -13.40 -1.11
C THR A 53 15.60 -13.57 0.40
N ASP A 54 16.37 -14.53 0.86
CA ASP A 54 16.64 -14.71 2.28
C ASP A 54 17.14 -13.37 2.83
N LEU A 55 16.34 -12.76 3.70
CA LEU A 55 16.64 -11.45 4.31
C LEU A 55 17.79 -11.54 5.32
N GLY A 56 18.34 -12.74 5.49
CA GLY A 56 19.35 -13.04 6.47
C GLY A 56 18.78 -13.12 7.89
N PRO A 57 19.62 -13.45 8.86
CA PRO A 57 19.24 -13.39 10.27
C PRO A 57 18.88 -11.95 10.64
N LEU A 58 17.71 -11.76 11.24
CA LEU A 58 17.30 -10.48 11.79
C LEU A 58 18.27 -10.11 12.93
N ASP A 59 18.97 -8.99 12.78
CA ASP A 59 19.80 -8.47 13.86
C ASP A 59 18.89 -7.94 14.97
N THR A 60 18.67 -8.79 15.98
CA THR A 60 17.77 -8.51 17.11
C THR A 60 18.22 -7.28 17.89
N SER A 61 19.51 -6.91 17.83
CA SER A 61 20.06 -5.75 18.53
C SER A 61 19.48 -4.41 18.03
N VAL A 62 19.18 -4.31 16.73
CA VAL A 62 18.56 -3.10 16.14
C VAL A 62 17.15 -2.88 16.67
N LEU A 63 16.48 -3.98 17.02
CA LEU A 63 15.08 -4.01 17.44
C LEU A 63 14.88 -3.84 18.95
N LEU A 64 15.93 -4.02 19.76
CA LEU A 64 15.88 -3.74 21.20
C LEU A 64 15.61 -2.26 21.51
N ASP A 65 16.10 -1.36 20.64
CA ASP A 65 15.84 0.06 20.80
C ASP A 65 14.48 0.49 20.20
N PHE A 66 13.67 -0.46 19.74
CA PHE A 66 12.43 -0.19 19.01
C PHE A 66 11.20 -0.23 19.92
N VAL A 67 10.37 0.80 19.81
CA VAL A 67 9.13 0.92 20.58
C VAL A 67 7.95 0.67 19.64
N ILE A 68 7.13 -0.32 19.98
CA ILE A 68 5.89 -0.62 19.27
C ILE A 68 4.71 -0.13 20.09
N GLY A 69 4.10 0.97 19.64
CA GLY A 69 2.85 1.46 20.19
C GLY A 69 1.66 0.81 19.50
N TYR A 70 0.58 0.52 20.24
CA TYR A 70 -0.63 0.00 19.62
C TYR A 70 -1.94 0.52 20.21
N THR A 71 -2.96 0.60 19.36
CA THR A 71 -4.30 1.06 19.71
C THR A 71 -5.36 0.39 18.85
N PRO A 72 -6.59 0.17 19.35
CA PRO A 72 -7.00 0.22 20.75
C PRO A 72 -6.51 -1.01 21.54
N PRO A 73 -6.37 -0.91 22.88
CA PRO A 73 -5.80 -1.97 23.71
C PRO A 73 -6.87 -3.01 24.08
N THR A 74 -7.40 -3.69 23.06
CA THR A 74 -8.35 -4.79 23.22
C THR A 74 -7.66 -6.06 23.72
N ALA A 75 -8.44 -7.01 24.27
CA ALA A 75 -7.90 -8.30 24.72
C ALA A 75 -7.15 -9.05 23.61
N LEU A 76 -7.69 -9.02 22.39
CA LEU A 76 -7.07 -9.63 21.21
C LEU A 76 -5.76 -8.91 20.83
N ALA A 77 -5.77 -7.57 20.77
CA ALA A 77 -4.57 -6.80 20.46
C ALA A 77 -3.44 -7.05 21.46
N ARG A 78 -3.77 -7.14 22.76
CA ARG A 78 -2.84 -7.51 23.83
C ARG A 78 -2.25 -8.91 23.64
N GLU A 79 -3.09 -9.89 23.29
CA GLU A 79 -2.63 -11.27 23.04
C GLU A 79 -1.70 -11.34 21.82
N ILE A 80 -2.07 -10.65 20.73
CA ILE A 80 -1.24 -10.52 19.53
C ILE A 80 0.10 -9.88 19.89
N MET A 81 0.09 -8.74 20.56
CA MET A 81 1.33 -8.01 20.91
C MET A 81 2.21 -8.80 21.86
N LYS A 82 1.63 -9.52 22.82
CA LYS A 82 2.37 -10.42 23.71
C LYS A 82 3.04 -11.55 22.94
N LYS A 83 2.34 -12.13 21.95
CA LYS A 83 2.91 -13.16 21.09
C LYS A 83 4.01 -12.62 20.19
N VAL A 84 3.80 -11.45 19.59
CA VAL A 84 4.81 -10.77 18.76
C VAL A 84 6.07 -10.49 19.58
N ALA A 85 5.93 -10.01 20.81
CA ALA A 85 7.04 -9.76 21.71
C ALA A 85 7.81 -11.05 22.06
N PHE A 86 7.10 -12.14 22.35
CA PHE A 86 7.72 -13.41 22.77
C PHE A 86 8.37 -14.18 21.61
N ASP A 87 7.68 -14.32 20.48
CA ASP A 87 8.14 -15.18 19.38
C ASP A 87 9.32 -14.58 18.61
N ASN A 88 9.53 -13.25 18.69
CA ASN A 88 10.53 -12.55 17.87
C ASN A 88 11.68 -11.95 18.69
N PHE A 89 11.56 -11.81 20.01
CA PHE A 89 12.51 -11.05 20.82
C PHE A 89 12.80 -11.73 22.17
N GLU A 90 13.94 -12.41 22.27
CA GLU A 90 14.36 -13.06 23.53
C GLU A 90 14.62 -12.05 24.67
N ASP A 91 15.06 -10.83 24.35
CA ASP A 91 15.40 -9.78 25.32
C ASP A 91 14.29 -8.74 25.55
N GLY A 92 13.09 -8.98 24.99
CA GLY A 92 11.90 -8.17 25.24
C GLY A 92 11.77 -6.94 24.33
N LEU A 93 10.71 -6.95 23.53
CA LEU A 93 10.25 -5.79 22.76
C LEU A 93 9.53 -4.80 23.69
N ILE A 94 9.82 -3.50 23.57
CA ILE A 94 9.09 -2.46 24.30
C ILE A 94 7.75 -2.19 23.60
N THR A 95 6.67 -2.72 24.17
CA THR A 95 5.30 -2.47 23.69
C THR A 95 4.57 -1.46 24.57
N GLU A 96 3.96 -0.44 23.96
CA GLU A 96 3.19 0.59 24.65
C GLU A 96 1.73 0.58 24.20
N GLU A 97 0.81 0.68 25.16
CA GLU A 97 -0.64 0.66 24.91
C GLU A 97 -1.19 2.09 24.86
N TYR A 98 -2.02 2.37 23.86
CA TYR A 98 -2.64 3.69 23.64
C TYR A 98 -4.15 3.57 23.50
N LEU A 99 -4.91 4.46 24.15
CA LEU A 99 -6.38 4.40 24.14
C LEU A 99 -6.98 4.95 22.85
N SER A 100 -6.31 5.93 22.23
CA SER A 100 -6.72 6.57 20.99
C SER A 100 -5.60 6.55 19.93
N GLU A 101 -6.01 6.66 18.67
CA GLU A 101 -5.11 6.90 17.53
C GLU A 101 -4.39 8.26 17.69
N GLU A 102 -5.04 9.25 18.30
CA GLU A 102 -4.44 10.57 18.56
C GLU A 102 -3.30 10.49 19.56
N GLU A 103 -3.48 9.75 20.66
CA GLU A 103 -2.44 9.54 21.67
C GLU A 103 -1.24 8.78 21.09
N LEU A 104 -1.51 7.78 20.24
CA LEU A 104 -0.48 7.03 19.53
C LEU A 104 0.32 7.95 18.59
N GLU A 105 -0.38 8.84 17.87
CA GLU A 105 0.23 9.80 16.97
C GLU A 105 1.09 10.82 17.74
N GLU A 106 0.59 11.39 18.83
CA GLU A 106 1.36 12.29 19.71
C GLU A 106 2.62 11.60 20.27
N ALA A 107 2.50 10.34 20.70
CA ALA A 107 3.65 9.57 21.17
C ALA A 107 4.67 9.32 20.06
N SER A 108 4.19 9.06 18.84
CA SER A 108 5.07 8.97 17.66
C SER A 108 5.81 10.28 17.43
N PHE A 109 5.19 11.44 17.72
CA PHE A 109 5.80 12.77 17.65
C PHE A 109 6.82 13.05 18.76
N LEU A 110 6.64 12.47 19.94
CA LEU A 110 7.55 12.65 21.08
C LEU A 110 8.76 11.70 21.05
N LYS A 111 8.64 10.51 20.45
CA LYS A 111 9.68 9.48 20.39
C LYS A 111 10.13 9.19 18.94
N PRO A 112 10.95 10.06 18.32
CA PRO A 112 11.21 10.05 16.88
C PRO A 112 11.99 8.86 16.33
N THR A 113 12.96 8.35 17.06
CA THR A 113 14.07 7.65 16.39
C THR A 113 13.78 6.19 16.05
N LYS A 114 12.85 5.52 16.75
CA LYS A 114 12.55 4.08 16.56
C LYS A 114 11.14 3.71 17.06
N PHE A 115 10.11 4.38 16.55
CA PHE A 115 8.71 4.14 16.95
C PHE A 115 7.87 3.63 15.78
N VAL A 116 7.09 2.57 16.01
CA VAL A 116 6.02 2.12 15.10
C VAL A 116 4.70 2.06 15.83
N GLY A 117 3.70 2.66 15.22
CA GLY A 117 2.32 2.54 15.64
C GLY A 117 1.62 1.38 14.93
N VAL A 118 0.83 0.61 15.66
CA VAL A 118 -0.09 -0.40 15.12
C VAL A 118 -1.51 -0.01 15.48
N VAL A 119 -2.32 0.27 14.46
CA VAL A 119 -3.73 0.65 14.63
C VAL A 119 -4.60 -0.53 14.22
N PHE A 120 -5.17 -1.24 15.19
CA PHE A 120 -6.11 -2.32 14.94
C PHE A 120 -7.47 -1.74 14.58
N LYS A 121 -7.93 -1.98 13.34
CA LYS A 121 -9.23 -1.51 12.85
C LYS A 121 -10.33 -2.53 13.11
N ASP A 122 -10.00 -3.81 13.02
CA ASP A 122 -10.88 -4.94 13.32
C ASP A 122 -10.06 -6.17 13.72
N SER A 123 -10.71 -7.27 14.11
CA SER A 123 -10.12 -8.57 14.43
C SER A 123 -9.17 -9.13 13.38
N MET A 124 -9.34 -8.76 12.10
CA MET A 124 -8.57 -9.26 10.97
C MET A 124 -7.83 -8.14 10.19
N SER A 125 -7.86 -6.90 10.68
CA SER A 125 -7.25 -5.78 9.96
C SER A 125 -6.51 -4.83 10.89
N TYR A 126 -5.30 -4.44 10.46
CA TYR A 126 -4.46 -3.48 11.15
C TYR A 126 -3.74 -2.58 10.16
N GLU A 127 -3.36 -1.39 10.60
CA GLU A 127 -2.55 -0.44 9.86
C GLU A 127 -1.27 -0.16 10.63
N LEU A 128 -0.13 -0.15 9.93
CA LEU A 128 1.14 0.26 10.50
C LEU A 128 1.37 1.75 10.22
N ARG A 129 1.81 2.47 11.24
CA ARG A 129 2.21 3.88 11.16
C ARG A 129 3.68 4.03 11.48
N PHE A 130 4.39 4.64 10.55
CA PHE A 130 5.81 4.96 10.64
C PHE A 130 5.94 6.47 10.61
N ARG A 131 6.83 7.02 11.46
CA ARG A 131 7.08 8.46 11.49
C ARG A 131 7.83 8.93 10.25
N ASP A 132 8.92 8.24 9.95
CA ASP A 132 9.53 8.39 8.64
C ASP A 132 8.67 7.63 7.65
N SER A 133 8.24 8.33 6.59
CA SER A 133 8.02 7.64 5.34
C SER A 133 9.27 6.79 5.14
N ILE A 134 9.16 5.46 5.19
CA ILE A 134 10.20 4.61 4.60
C ILE A 134 10.29 5.15 3.17
N ALA A 135 11.28 6.01 2.95
CA ALA A 135 11.47 6.71 1.71
C ALA A 135 11.75 5.60 0.73
N MET A 136 10.71 5.25 -0.04
CA MET A 136 10.75 4.30 -1.13
C MET A 136 11.99 3.41 -1.12
N ALA A 137 12.04 2.38 -0.27
CA ALA A 137 13.06 1.34 -0.41
C ALA A 137 12.88 0.51 -1.70
N SER A 138 12.21 1.08 -2.71
CA SER A 138 12.17 0.64 -4.11
C SER A 138 13.08 1.46 -5.03
N ILE A 139 13.93 2.35 -4.51
CA ILE A 139 14.95 3.07 -5.31
C ILE A 139 16.36 2.57 -4.94
N TYR A 140 16.61 1.27 -5.12
CA TYR A 140 17.96 0.76 -5.31
C TYR A 140 17.94 -0.31 -6.41
N THR A 141 17.66 0.12 -7.64
CA THR A 141 18.23 -0.54 -8.81
C THR A 141 19.38 0.31 -9.28
N GLU A 142 20.55 0.08 -8.68
CA GLU A 142 21.82 0.55 -9.23
C GLU A 142 21.98 -0.13 -10.61
N SER A 143 21.73 0.62 -11.69
CA SER A 143 22.04 0.12 -13.02
C SER A 143 23.55 0.15 -13.21
N ARG A 144 24.17 -1.02 -13.25
CA ARG A 144 25.48 -1.21 -13.86
C ARG A 144 25.35 -2.09 -15.09
#